data_AF-A0A7V3M8G8-F1
#
_entry.id   AF-A0A7V3M8G8-F1
#
_cell.length_a   1.000
_cell.length_b   1.000
_cell.length_c   1.000
_cell.angle_alpha   90.00
_cell.angle_beta   90.00
_cell.angle_gamma   90.00
#
_symmetry.space_group_name_H-M   'P 1'
#
loop_
_entity.id
_entity.type
_entity.pdbx_description
1 polymer ?
#
loop_
_entity_poly.entity_id
_entity_poly.type
_entity_poly.pdbx_seq_one_letter_code
_entity_poly.pdbx_strand_id
1 'polypeptide(L)'
;MANTVRVSLVFPRELWEEVKRLIPKGERSRVIAEATELEIQRRRRLESIERLRALQEEFRRKYGEMPSCVEDIHQMREERDAESTGLR
;
A
#
# COMPACT_ATOMS: atom_id res chain seq x y z
N MET A 1 11.60 -7.88 -25.11
CA MET A 1 12.92 -7.74 -24.46
C MET A 1 13.51 -6.32 -24.65
N ALA A 2 12.72 -5.26 -24.63
CA ALA A 2 13.16 -3.95 -25.15
C ALA A 2 13.54 -2.90 -24.08
N ASN A 3 13.41 -3.18 -22.78
CA ASN A 3 13.70 -2.18 -21.74
C ASN A 3 14.24 -2.79 -20.44
N THR A 4 15.42 -3.42 -20.52
CA THR A 4 16.10 -4.01 -19.35
C THR A 4 17.52 -3.47 -19.26
N VAL A 5 17.90 -2.96 -18.10
CA VAL A 5 19.28 -2.51 -17.80
C VAL A 5 19.99 -3.60 -17.00
N ARG A 6 21.22 -3.96 -17.42
CA ARG A 6 22.06 -4.87 -16.63
C ARG A 6 22.68 -4.08 -15.48
N VAL A 7 22.43 -4.55 -14.27
CA VAL A 7 23.00 -3.99 -13.03
C VAL A 7 23.86 -5.04 -12.32
N SER A 8 24.88 -4.58 -11.60
CA SER A 8 25.66 -5.42 -10.68
C SER A 8 25.25 -5.09 -9.26
N LEU A 9 25.01 -6.11 -8.44
CA LEU A 9 24.56 -5.96 -7.05
C LEU A 9 25.43 -6.84 -6.16
N VAL A 10 25.64 -6.38 -4.93
CA VAL A 10 26.33 -7.15 -3.90
C VAL A 10 25.30 -7.93 -3.11
N PHE A 11 25.48 -9.25 -3.02
CA PHE A 11 24.65 -10.13 -2.22
C PHE A 11 25.48 -10.78 -1.12
N PRO A 12 24.93 -10.92 0.10
CA PRO A 12 25.52 -11.80 1.11
C PRO A 12 25.71 -13.20 0.53
N ARG A 13 26.88 -13.79 0.78
CA ARG A 13 27.24 -15.10 0.21
C ARG A 13 26.22 -16.18 0.57
N GLU A 14 25.84 -16.25 1.85
CA GLU A 14 24.89 -17.25 2.36
C GLU A 14 23.54 -17.14 1.66
N LEU A 15 23.00 -15.91 1.58
CA LEU A 15 21.73 -15.65 0.89
C LEU A 15 21.79 -16.04 -0.60
N TRP A 16 22.91 -15.77 -1.27
CA TRP A 16 23.06 -16.17 -2.67
C TRP A 16 23.12 -17.69 -2.86
N GLU A 17 23.74 -18.43 -1.93
CA GLU A 17 23.69 -19.89 -1.96
C GLU A 17 22.26 -20.42 -1.83
N GLU A 18 21.44 -19.82 -0.95
CA GLU A 18 20.03 -20.18 -0.84
C GLU A 18 19.25 -19.88 -2.11
N VAL A 19 19.45 -18.70 -2.70
CA VAL A 19 18.87 -18.33 -4.00
C VAL A 19 19.26 -19.34 -5.08
N LYS A 20 20.52 -19.76 -5.13
CA LYS A 20 20.97 -20.75 -6.12
C LYS A 20 20.33 -22.11 -5.93
N ARG A 21 20.07 -22.51 -4.68
CA ARG A 21 19.43 -23.78 -4.29
C ARG A 21 17.94 -23.80 -4.63
N LEU A 22 17.24 -22.69 -4.40
CA LEU A 22 15.78 -22.61 -4.54
C LEU A 22 15.33 -22.18 -5.94
N ILE A 23 16.12 -21.35 -6.64
CA ILE A 23 15.70 -20.70 -7.88
C ILE A 23 16.51 -21.23 -9.08
N PRO A 24 15.84 -21.80 -10.10
CA PRO A 24 16.48 -22.30 -11.31
C PRO A 24 17.41 -21.29 -12.00
N LYS A 25 18.47 -21.80 -12.63
CA LYS A 25 19.33 -20.99 -13.49
C LYS A 25 18.50 -20.46 -14.67
N GLY A 26 18.42 -19.13 -14.81
CA GLY A 26 17.60 -18.45 -15.82
C GLY A 26 16.45 -17.63 -15.24
N GLU A 27 15.94 -18.01 -14.07
CA GLU A 27 14.80 -17.31 -13.43
C GLU A 27 15.23 -16.33 -12.34
N ARG A 28 16.46 -16.44 -11.84
CA ARG A 28 16.97 -15.63 -10.71
C ARG A 28 16.82 -14.13 -10.93
N SER A 29 17.16 -13.63 -12.12
CA SER A 29 17.02 -12.20 -12.43
C SER A 29 15.56 -11.74 -12.40
N ARG A 30 14.63 -12.59 -12.87
CA ARG A 30 13.20 -12.31 -12.83
C ARG A 30 12.70 -12.28 -11.38
N VAL A 31 13.01 -13.30 -10.59
CA VAL A 31 12.58 -13.39 -9.19
C VAL A 31 13.12 -12.21 -8.36
N ILE A 32 14.39 -11.83 -8.55
CA ILE A 32 14.97 -10.68 -7.87
C ILE A 32 14.27 -9.38 -8.29
N ALA A 33 13.95 -9.22 -9.58
CA ALA A 33 13.21 -8.05 -10.06
C ALA A 33 11.80 -7.96 -9.45
N GLU A 34 11.06 -9.06 -9.44
CA GLU A 34 9.72 -9.14 -8.84
C GLU A 34 9.77 -8.85 -7.33
N ALA A 35 10.73 -9.43 -6.60
CA ALA A 35 10.93 -9.15 -5.18
C ALA A 35 11.26 -7.66 -4.92
N THR A 36 12.06 -7.05 -5.81
CA THR A 36 12.42 -5.63 -5.72
C THR A 36 11.21 -4.74 -5.98
N GLU A 37 10.36 -5.08 -6.95
CA GLU A 37 9.13 -4.34 -7.25
C GLU A 37 8.16 -4.37 -6.06
N LEU A 38 7.97 -5.55 -5.44
CA LEU A 38 7.14 -5.69 -4.24
C LEU A 38 7.63 -4.80 -3.08
N GLU A 39 8.94 -4.78 -2.84
CA GLU A 39 9.52 -3.93 -1.80
C GLU A 39 9.36 -2.43 -2.11
N ILE A 40 9.51 -2.02 -3.37
CA ILE A 40 9.25 -0.63 -3.79
C ILE A 40 7.78 -0.25 -3.54
N GLN A 41 6.83 -1.11 -3.92
CA GLN A 41 5.41 -0.87 -3.69
C GLN A 41 5.10 -0.76 -2.19
N ARG A 42 5.69 -1.64 -1.36
CA ARG A 42 5.56 -1.58 0.09
C ARG A 42 6.04 -0.25 0.65
N ARG A 43 7.22 0.22 0.22
CA ARG A 43 7.77 1.52 0.66
C ARG A 43 6.88 2.70 0.26
N ARG A 44 6.38 2.73 -0.98
CA ARG A 44 5.44 3.77 -1.44
C ARG A 44 4.15 3.79 -0.63
N ARG A 45 3.63 2.62 -0.27
CA ARG A 45 2.44 2.50 0.58
C ARG A 45 2.70 3.06 1.98
N LEU A 46 3.84 2.73 2.58
CA LEU A 46 4.23 3.26 3.89
C LEU A 46 4.37 4.79 3.85
N GLU A 47 5.05 5.33 2.83
CA GLU A 47 5.19 6.77 2.65
C GLU A 47 3.83 7.47 2.52
N SER A 48 2.89 6.86 1.79
CA SER A 48 1.53 7.40 1.65
C SER A 48 0.77 7.41 2.98
N ILE A 49 0.92 6.36 3.79
CA ILE A 49 0.33 6.29 5.14
C ILE A 49 0.95 7.37 6.04
N GLU A 50 2.27 7.57 5.99
CA GLU A 50 2.96 8.60 6.75
C GLU A 50 2.49 10.00 6.37
N ARG A 51 2.34 10.28 5.06
CA ARG A 51 1.79 11.55 4.57
C ARG A 51 0.35 11.77 5.06
N LEU A 52 -0.50 10.74 5.03
CA LEU A 52 -1.87 10.83 5.55
C LEU A 52 -1.91 11.11 7.04
N ARG A 53 -1.04 10.45 7.83
CA ARG A 53 -0.93 10.71 9.27
C ARG A 53 -0.48 12.14 9.55
N ALA A 54 0.50 12.64 8.81
CA ALA A 54 0.97 14.02 8.95
C ALA A 54 -0.15 15.02 8.66
N LEU A 55 -0.93 14.81 7.58
CA LEU A 55 -2.07 15.65 7.23
C LEU A 55 -3.19 15.58 8.29
N GLN A 56 -3.48 14.38 8.80
CA GLN A 56 -4.48 14.20 9.85
C GLN A 56 -4.08 14.96 11.12
N GLU A 57 -2.81 14.90 11.50
CA GLU A 57 -2.29 15.64 12.65
C GLU A 57 -2.31 17.15 12.42
N GLU A 58 -2.02 17.62 11.20
CA GLU A 58 -2.16 19.03 10.83
C GLU A 58 -3.62 19.51 11.00
N PHE A 59 -4.59 18.71 10.51
CA PHE A 59 -6.00 19.04 10.68
C PHE A 59 -6.45 19.00 12.14
N ARG A 60 -5.98 18.03 12.92
CA ARG A 60 -6.27 17.98 14.37
C ARG A 60 -5.73 19.23 15.08
N ARG A 61 -4.52 19.69 14.74
CA ARG A 61 -3.97 20.92 15.33
C ARG A 61 -4.74 22.16 14.92
N LYS A 62 -5.16 22.24 13.66
CA LYS A 62 -5.83 23.42 13.12
C LYS A 62 -7.30 23.54 13.56
N TYR A 63 -8.00 22.42 13.65
CA TYR A 63 -9.45 22.39 13.86
C TYR A 63 -9.88 21.68 15.15
N GLY A 64 -8.95 21.12 15.91
CA GLY A 64 -9.24 20.30 17.09
C GLY A 64 -9.70 18.88 16.71
N GLU A 65 -10.21 18.13 17.69
CA GLU A 65 -10.89 16.86 17.41
C GLU A 65 -12.29 17.14 16.87
N MET A 66 -12.54 16.70 15.63
CA MET A 66 -13.88 16.70 15.07
C MET A 66 -14.70 15.56 15.71
N PRO A 67 -15.91 15.82 16.20
CA PRO A 67 -16.82 14.77 16.64
C PRO A 67 -17.06 13.77 15.50
N SER A 68 -17.15 12.48 15.83
CA SER A 68 -17.49 11.46 14.85
C SER A 68 -18.92 11.70 14.34
N CYS A 69 -19.06 12.04 13.05
CA CYS A 69 -20.35 12.19 12.36
C CYS A 69 -20.78 10.90 11.63
N VAL A 70 -20.15 9.76 11.95
CA VAL A 70 -20.40 8.49 11.27
C VAL A 70 -21.86 8.05 11.46
N GLU A 71 -22.37 8.11 12.69
CA GLU A 71 -23.77 7.78 13.00
C GLU A 71 -24.74 8.74 12.32
N ASP A 72 -24.44 10.05 12.34
CA ASP A 72 -25.27 11.06 11.65
C ASP A 72 -25.37 10.77 10.14
N ILE A 73 -24.25 10.39 9.50
CA ILE A 73 -24.22 10.03 8.08
C ILE A 73 -24.96 8.71 7.82
N HIS A 74 -24.85 7.73 8.72
CA HIS A 74 -25.60 6.47 8.62
C HIS A 74 -27.10 6.72 8.67
N GLN A 75 -27.55 7.51 9.65
CA GLN A 75 -28.95 7.88 9.80
C GLN A 75 -29.48 8.64 8.57
N MET A 76 -28.74 9.62 8.05
CA MET A 76 -29.13 10.34 6.83
C MET A 76 -29.24 9.41 5.60
N ARG A 77 -28.44 8.34 5.53
CA ARG A 77 -28.51 7.35 4.45
C ARG A 77 -29.72 6.44 4.60
N GLU A 78 -30.02 6.00 5.82
CA GLU A 78 -31.21 5.19 6.11
C GLU A 78 -32.50 5.96 5.83
N GLU A 79 -32.57 7.24 6.24
CA GLU A 79 -33.70 8.12 5.95
C GLU A 79 -33.90 8.29 4.44
N ARG A 80 -32.81 8.54 3.69
CA ARG A 80 -32.86 8.65 2.23
C ARG A 80 -33.26 7.34 1.54
N ASP A 81 -32.75 6.20 2.02
CA ASP A 81 -33.03 4.89 1.42
C ASP A 81 -34.48 4.47 1.70
N ALA A 82 -35.02 4.82 2.88
CA ALA A 82 -36.43 4.66 3.22
C ALA A 82 -37.35 5.54 2.35
N GLU A 83 -36.97 6.80 2.10
CA GLU A 83 -37.68 7.67 1.15
C GLU A 83 -37.64 7.12 -0.29
N SER A 84 -36.54 6.48 -0.69
CA SER A 84 -36.35 5.94 -2.04
C SER A 84 -37.07 4.61 -2.27
N THR A 85 -37.26 3.80 -1.23
CA THR A 85 -37.91 2.48 -1.32
C THR A 85 -39.41 2.50 -1.04
N GLY A 86 -39.95 3.60 -0.49
CA GLY A 86 -41.40 3.81 -0.35
C GLY A 86 -42.14 2.83 0.58
N LEU A 87 -41.41 2.06 1.39
CA LEU A 87 -41.99 1.15 2.38
C LEU A 87 -42.12 1.89 3.72
N ARG A 88 -43.35 2.36 4.00
CA ARG A 88 -43.83 2.66 5.35
C ARG A 88 -44.37 1.40 6.01
#